data_AF-A0A1Y2D4F3-F1
#
_entry.id   AF-A0A1Y2D4F3-F1
#
_cell.length_a   1.000
_cell.length_b   1.000
_cell.length_c   1.000
_cell.angle_alpha   90.00
_cell.angle_beta   90.00
_cell.angle_gamma   90.00
#
_symmetry.space_group_name_H-M   'P 1'
#
loop_
_entity.id
_entity.type
_entity.pdbx_description
1 polymer ?
#
loop_
_entity_poly.entity_id
_entity_poly.type
_entity_poly.pdbx_seq_one_letter_code
_entity_poly.pdbx_strand_id
1 'polypeptide(L)'
;MKYTQLISIVLSLTSTLAQNFCSTTDHTGESVKETSNKVGAIGDIGYELWSDSGDNSATFYSDGSFSCSFKNAKDYLCRSGLSFDSTKTHKEIGHIYADFKLVKQDIQDVDYSYIGIYGWTREPLVEYYVVDNWLSQYRPGDWVGNKKYGDFEIDGAEYTVYENTRTGPSIDGDNVTFKQYFSVRKEARDCGTIDITAHFEKWEELGLVLGKMHEAKVLGEAGSIHDGTSGTADFPYAKVYIEGAPVEEEINSSDEEDDVVEDVSGVIEDGDESEAEVSGSIEEENESEEEVSESTETVAQTTEIVEQPTEAVTEPVEVDPSDFCSAKDHTGESVKETSNKVGAIGDIGYELWSDSGDNSATFYADGSFSCSFKNAKDYLCRSGLSFDSTKTHKEIGHIYADFKLVKQDIKDVDYSYIGIYGWTREPLVEYYVVDNWLSQYRPGDWVGNKKYGDFEIDGAEYTVYENTRTGPSIDGDNVTFKQYFSIRKEARDCGTIDITAHFEKWEELGLVLGKMHEAKVLGEAGSIHDGTSGTADFPYAKVYIKDAPVEEVPQPTETVAETTEIVEQPTEVATEPVEVDPSDFCSAKDHTGESVKETSNKVGAIGDIGYELWSDSGDNSAT
;
A
#
# COMPACT_ATOMS: atom_id res chain seq x y z
N MET A 1 15.89 19.91 69.51
CA MET A 1 16.75 20.50 68.45
C MET A 1 16.26 19.95 67.13
N LYS A 2 15.66 20.81 66.30
CA LYS A 2 15.10 20.43 64.98
C LYS A 2 16.22 20.58 63.96
N TYR A 3 16.52 19.52 63.21
CA TYR A 3 17.45 19.55 62.08
C TYR A 3 16.72 20.11 60.85
N THR A 4 17.26 21.18 60.29
CA THR A 4 16.83 21.78 59.02
C THR A 4 17.63 21.12 57.90
N GLN A 5 16.96 20.44 56.97
CA GLN A 5 17.57 19.83 55.80
C GLN A 5 17.48 20.84 54.65
N LEU A 6 18.63 21.36 54.21
CA LEU A 6 18.75 22.22 53.03
C LEU A 6 18.78 21.34 51.79
N ILE A 7 17.75 21.46 50.95
CA ILE A 7 17.72 20.89 49.59
C ILE A 7 18.36 21.92 48.67
N SER A 8 19.54 21.59 48.12
CA SER A 8 20.12 22.31 46.98
C SER A 8 19.38 21.89 45.72
N ILE A 9 18.55 22.79 45.18
CA ILE A 9 17.95 22.64 43.85
C ILE A 9 19.01 23.11 42.85
N VAL A 10 19.65 22.17 42.17
CA VAL A 10 20.44 22.44 40.95
C VAL A 10 19.45 22.46 39.80
N LEU A 11 19.16 23.66 39.29
CA LEU A 11 18.36 23.86 38.09
C LEU A 11 19.28 23.61 36.89
N SER A 12 19.27 22.40 36.32
CA SER A 12 19.91 22.11 35.05
C SER A 12 19.03 22.66 33.91
N LEU A 13 19.35 23.86 33.45
CA LEU A 13 18.87 24.37 32.16
C LEU A 13 19.63 23.63 31.05
N THR A 14 19.07 22.54 30.54
CA THR A 14 19.44 22.01 29.23
C THR A 14 18.85 22.94 28.19
N SER A 15 19.63 23.91 27.72
CA SER A 15 19.31 24.65 26.51
C SER A 15 19.58 23.70 25.35
N THR A 16 18.57 22.97 24.89
CA THR A 16 18.62 22.28 23.60
C THR A 16 18.78 23.37 22.54
N LEU A 17 19.96 23.44 21.91
CA LEU A 17 20.13 24.20 20.70
C LEU A 17 19.35 23.43 19.63
N ALA A 18 18.13 23.87 19.30
CA ALA A 18 17.47 23.41 18.09
C ALA A 18 18.47 23.64 16.94
N GLN A 19 19.01 22.57 16.37
CA GLN A 19 19.88 22.69 15.20
C GLN A 19 19.05 23.37 14.10
N ASN A 20 19.61 24.41 13.50
CA ASN A 20 18.99 25.06 12.37
C ASN A 20 19.10 24.12 11.16
N PHE A 21 18.03 23.39 10.81
CA PHE A 21 18.05 22.45 9.68
C PHE A 21 18.44 23.11 8.34
N CYS A 22 18.39 24.45 8.24
CA CYS A 22 18.91 25.15 7.08
C CYS A 22 20.43 25.01 6.88
N SER A 23 21.19 24.60 7.90
CA SER A 23 22.61 24.26 7.73
C SER A 23 22.85 22.83 7.25
N THR A 24 21.85 21.94 7.24
CA THR A 24 21.99 20.55 6.79
C THR A 24 22.35 20.49 5.31
N THR A 25 23.40 19.75 4.95
CA THR A 25 23.83 19.53 3.56
C THR A 25 23.73 18.09 3.11
N ASP A 26 23.55 17.17 4.06
CA ASP A 26 23.70 15.74 3.82
C ASP A 26 22.36 15.03 4.05
N HIS A 27 22.09 14.02 3.24
CA HIS A 27 21.00 13.08 3.45
C HIS A 27 21.42 11.99 4.43
N THR A 28 20.48 11.51 5.24
CA THR A 28 20.71 10.46 6.23
C THR A 28 19.68 9.34 6.13
N GLY A 29 19.97 8.21 6.78
CA GLY A 29 19.08 7.05 6.77
C GLY A 29 19.20 6.16 5.53
N GLU A 30 18.29 5.19 5.44
CA GLU A 30 18.19 4.32 4.26
C GLU A 30 17.70 5.13 3.06
N SER A 31 18.00 4.67 1.84
CA SER A 31 17.53 5.34 0.63
C SER A 31 17.00 4.37 -0.42
N VAL A 32 16.04 4.87 -1.21
CA VAL A 32 15.50 4.18 -2.37
C VAL A 32 15.57 5.10 -3.58
N LYS A 33 16.07 4.58 -4.70
CA LYS A 33 16.12 5.31 -5.96
C LYS A 33 15.10 4.76 -6.91
N GLU A 34 14.19 5.63 -7.35
CA GLU A 34 13.19 5.34 -8.37
C GLU A 34 13.62 5.92 -9.71
N THR A 35 13.41 5.17 -10.79
CA THR A 35 13.72 5.61 -12.16
C THR A 35 12.50 5.55 -13.10
N SER A 36 11.31 5.39 -12.52
CA SER A 36 10.03 5.34 -13.25
C SER A 36 8.90 5.76 -12.32
N ASN A 37 7.73 6.05 -12.87
CA ASN A 37 6.58 6.49 -12.08
C ASN A 37 6.27 5.48 -10.97
N LYS A 38 6.33 5.93 -9.72
CA LYS A 38 6.23 5.07 -8.54
C LYS A 38 5.70 5.87 -7.36
N VAL A 39 4.62 5.34 -6.76
CA VAL A 39 4.22 5.66 -5.39
C VAL A 39 4.88 4.64 -4.47
N GLY A 40 5.45 5.09 -3.37
CA GLY A 40 6.06 4.20 -2.39
C GLY A 40 6.18 4.84 -1.02
N ALA A 41 6.88 4.14 -0.13
CA ALA A 41 7.22 4.63 1.19
C ALA A 41 8.62 4.14 1.56
N ILE A 42 9.34 4.95 2.34
CA ILE A 42 10.60 4.59 2.96
C ILE A 42 10.51 4.87 4.47
N GLY A 43 10.47 3.80 5.26
CA GLY A 43 9.96 3.89 6.63
C GLY A 43 8.52 4.42 6.65
N ASP A 44 8.26 5.42 7.49
CA ASP A 44 6.94 6.06 7.59
C ASP A 44 6.75 7.24 6.61
N ILE A 45 7.73 7.51 5.74
CA ILE A 45 7.67 8.63 4.79
C ILE A 45 7.15 8.15 3.44
N GLY A 46 6.00 8.68 3.02
CA GLY A 46 5.46 8.44 1.68
C GLY A 46 6.20 9.27 0.63
N TYR A 47 6.51 8.66 -0.51
CA TYR A 47 7.12 9.34 -1.65
C TYR A 47 6.39 9.05 -2.94
N GLU A 48 6.58 9.93 -3.92
CA GLU A 48 6.17 9.68 -5.29
C GLU A 48 7.13 10.31 -6.30
N LEU A 49 7.51 9.51 -7.29
CA LEU A 49 8.05 9.97 -8.56
C LEU A 49 6.95 9.86 -9.61
N TRP A 50 6.67 10.95 -10.30
CA TRP A 50 5.76 10.95 -11.46
C TRP A 50 6.33 11.82 -12.57
N SER A 51 6.18 11.37 -13.81
CA SER A 51 6.49 12.12 -15.01
C SER A 51 5.69 11.61 -16.21
N ASP A 52 5.42 12.48 -17.18
CA ASP A 52 4.72 12.11 -18.42
C ASP A 52 5.69 11.68 -19.54
N SER A 53 6.97 12.04 -19.44
CA SER A 53 8.03 11.67 -20.38
C SER A 53 9.42 11.85 -19.77
N GLY A 54 10.44 11.37 -20.47
CA GLY A 54 11.84 11.63 -20.13
C GLY A 54 12.54 10.45 -19.45
N ASP A 55 13.82 10.66 -19.16
CA ASP A 55 14.68 9.73 -18.41
C ASP A 55 14.93 10.32 -17.04
N ASN A 56 14.10 9.90 -16.07
CA ASN A 56 13.93 10.60 -14.82
C ASN A 56 14.25 9.69 -13.64
N SER A 57 14.69 10.27 -12.54
CA SER A 57 14.84 9.57 -11.28
C SER A 57 14.62 10.47 -10.07
N ALA A 58 14.34 9.86 -8.93
CA ALA A 58 14.35 10.51 -7.63
C ALA A 58 14.95 9.55 -6.61
N THR A 59 15.74 10.07 -5.67
CA THR A 59 16.25 9.29 -4.53
C THR A 59 15.60 9.81 -3.27
N PHE A 60 14.87 8.96 -2.57
CA PHE A 60 14.16 9.29 -1.33
C PHE A 60 14.87 8.64 -0.16
N TYR A 61 14.96 9.35 0.97
CA TYR A 61 15.67 8.90 2.16
C TYR A 61 14.70 8.74 3.34
N SER A 62 15.00 7.82 4.25
CA SER A 62 14.16 7.53 5.42
C SER A 62 14.09 8.67 6.42
N ASP A 63 14.99 9.66 6.33
CA ASP A 63 14.94 10.91 7.10
C ASP A 63 13.97 11.96 6.52
N GLY A 64 13.34 11.66 5.39
CA GLY A 64 12.38 12.49 4.67
C GLY A 64 12.99 13.31 3.51
N SER A 65 14.31 13.53 3.54
CA SER A 65 15.05 14.24 2.49
C SER A 65 15.00 13.48 1.15
N PHE A 66 15.24 14.18 0.05
CA PHE A 66 15.21 13.57 -1.28
C PHE A 66 16.00 14.37 -2.31
N SER A 67 16.37 13.74 -3.42
CA SER A 67 16.99 14.41 -4.57
C SER A 67 16.30 14.01 -5.87
N CYS A 68 16.31 14.94 -6.82
CA CYS A 68 15.54 14.88 -8.06
C CYS A 68 16.46 14.99 -9.26
N SER A 69 16.23 14.17 -10.28
CA SER A 69 16.93 14.23 -11.56
C SER A 69 15.94 13.98 -12.68
N PHE A 70 15.88 14.92 -13.62
CA PHE A 70 14.95 14.86 -14.75
C PHE A 70 15.70 15.18 -16.04
N LYS A 71 15.33 14.50 -17.12
CA LYS A 71 15.97 14.67 -18.41
C LYS A 71 14.97 14.53 -19.54
N ASN A 72 14.83 15.59 -20.33
CA ASN A 72 13.85 15.70 -21.40
C ASN A 72 12.40 15.39 -20.92
N ALA A 73 12.05 15.82 -19.71
CA ALA A 73 10.71 15.65 -19.17
C ALA A 73 9.78 16.78 -19.65
N LYS A 74 8.53 16.48 -20.02
CA LYS A 74 7.53 17.52 -20.30
C LYS A 74 6.90 18.01 -19.01
N ASP A 75 6.64 17.09 -18.09
CA ASP A 75 6.20 17.34 -16.73
C ASP A 75 6.84 16.30 -15.79
N TYR A 76 7.51 16.75 -14.75
CA TYR A 76 8.22 15.91 -13.78
C TYR A 76 7.93 16.39 -12.36
N LEU A 77 7.58 15.45 -11.49
CA LEU A 77 7.30 15.65 -10.07
C LEU A 77 8.06 14.63 -9.23
N CYS A 78 8.87 15.11 -8.30
CA CYS A 78 9.44 14.34 -7.18
C CYS A 78 8.89 14.91 -5.87
N ARG A 79 8.34 14.05 -5.01
CA ARG A 79 7.73 14.53 -3.76
C ARG A 79 7.83 13.53 -2.62
N SER A 80 7.95 14.05 -1.39
CA SER A 80 8.15 13.29 -0.14
C SER A 80 7.37 13.92 1.01
N GLY A 81 6.70 13.12 1.84
CA GLY A 81 5.95 13.59 3.01
C GLY A 81 4.79 12.70 3.41
N LEU A 82 3.69 13.30 3.88
CA LEU A 82 2.53 12.56 4.40
C LEU A 82 1.64 12.05 3.25
N SER A 83 1.19 10.80 3.39
CA SER A 83 0.14 10.17 2.59
C SER A 83 -1.03 9.84 3.49
N PHE A 84 -2.25 10.10 3.02
CA PHE A 84 -3.50 9.92 3.77
C PHE A 84 -4.50 9.10 2.95
N ASP A 85 -5.44 8.48 3.64
CA ASP A 85 -6.47 7.61 3.07
C ASP A 85 -7.67 8.36 2.47
N SER A 86 -7.64 9.71 2.42
CA SER A 86 -8.78 10.53 1.97
C SER A 86 -10.06 10.36 2.79
N THR A 87 -9.95 10.04 4.09
CA THR A 87 -11.13 9.94 4.98
C THR A 87 -11.38 11.18 5.84
N LYS A 88 -10.33 11.95 6.13
CA LYS A 88 -10.37 13.10 7.05
C LYS A 88 -10.02 14.40 6.35
N THR A 89 -10.71 15.47 6.72
CA THR A 89 -10.34 16.84 6.36
C THR A 89 -9.09 17.28 7.13
N HIS A 90 -8.42 18.35 6.66
CA HIS A 90 -7.24 18.90 7.36
C HIS A 90 -7.55 19.26 8.83
N LYS A 91 -8.76 19.75 9.12
CA LYS A 91 -9.21 20.07 10.49
C LYS A 91 -9.31 18.84 11.40
N GLU A 92 -9.65 17.68 10.84
CA GLU A 92 -9.75 16.42 11.58
C GLU A 92 -8.40 15.74 11.75
N ILE A 93 -7.44 16.02 10.85
CA ILE A 93 -6.06 15.53 10.92
C ILE A 93 -5.28 16.29 11.99
N GLY A 94 -5.41 17.62 12.01
CA GLY A 94 -4.67 18.49 12.92
C GLY A 94 -3.84 19.54 12.16
N HIS A 95 -3.04 20.29 12.91
CA HIS A 95 -2.21 21.35 12.33
C HIS A 95 -0.98 20.75 11.63
N ILE A 96 -0.78 21.06 10.36
CA ILE A 96 0.25 20.44 9.51
C ILE A 96 1.34 21.47 9.19
N TYR A 97 2.58 21.05 9.36
CA TYR A 97 3.78 21.82 9.03
C TYR A 97 4.68 21.05 8.06
N ALA A 98 5.52 21.79 7.35
CA ALA A 98 6.60 21.21 6.59
C ALA A 98 7.89 22.01 6.72
N ASP A 99 8.96 21.38 7.16
CA ASP A 99 10.30 21.93 7.13
C ASP A 99 10.98 21.49 5.84
N PHE A 100 11.52 22.44 5.07
CA PHE A 100 12.25 22.10 3.85
C PHE A 100 13.50 22.94 3.66
N LYS A 101 14.45 22.38 2.92
CA LYS A 101 15.59 23.07 2.33
C LYS A 101 15.72 22.62 0.88
N LEU A 102 15.87 23.58 -0.02
CA LEU A 102 16.13 23.40 -1.44
C LEU A 102 17.55 23.86 -1.75
N VAL A 103 18.31 23.03 -2.47
CA VAL A 103 19.55 23.41 -3.14
C VAL A 103 19.32 23.27 -4.64
N LYS A 104 19.25 24.42 -5.32
CA LYS A 104 19.13 24.45 -6.78
C LYS A 104 20.45 24.03 -7.41
N GLN A 105 20.37 23.17 -8.42
CA GLN A 105 21.52 22.68 -9.17
C GLN A 105 21.37 23.07 -10.66
N ASP A 106 22.08 22.39 -11.55
CA ASP A 106 22.04 22.66 -12.98
C ASP A 106 20.66 22.35 -13.55
N ILE A 107 20.06 23.34 -14.20
CA ILE A 107 18.72 23.26 -14.80
C ILE A 107 18.71 23.92 -16.18
N GLN A 108 17.95 23.33 -17.10
CA GLN A 108 17.85 23.74 -18.49
C GLN A 108 16.41 23.63 -18.98
N ASP A 109 15.98 24.62 -19.76
CA ASP A 109 14.70 24.62 -20.48
C ASP A 109 13.46 24.37 -19.57
N VAL A 110 13.48 24.90 -18.35
CA VAL A 110 12.35 24.85 -17.40
C VAL A 110 11.40 26.02 -17.69
N ASP A 111 10.26 25.76 -18.33
CA ASP A 111 9.24 26.78 -18.63
C ASP A 111 8.40 27.10 -17.39
N TYR A 112 8.04 26.08 -16.60
CA TYR A 112 7.31 26.20 -15.35
C TYR A 112 7.87 25.29 -14.26
N SER A 113 7.72 25.70 -13.00
CA SER A 113 8.15 24.92 -11.85
C SER A 113 7.46 25.39 -10.58
N TYR A 114 7.19 24.44 -9.68
CA TYR A 114 6.66 24.69 -8.35
C TYR A 114 7.48 23.94 -7.32
N ILE A 115 8.07 24.67 -6.36
CA ILE A 115 8.77 24.10 -5.21
C ILE A 115 8.08 24.57 -3.93
N GLY A 116 7.76 23.64 -3.05
CA GLY A 116 7.08 23.92 -1.79
C GLY A 116 6.21 22.73 -1.38
N ILE A 117 4.94 22.95 -1.10
CA ILE A 117 3.99 21.89 -0.68
C ILE A 117 2.99 21.60 -1.78
N TYR A 118 2.72 20.32 -1.95
CA TYR A 118 1.76 19.78 -2.89
C TYR A 118 0.84 18.78 -2.22
N GLY A 119 -0.37 18.67 -2.75
CA GLY A 119 -1.16 17.49 -2.53
C GLY A 119 -2.53 17.56 -3.18
N TRP A 120 -3.36 16.60 -2.79
CA TRP A 120 -4.71 16.48 -3.27
C TRP A 120 -5.71 16.35 -2.13
N THR A 121 -6.95 16.72 -2.41
CA THR A 121 -8.11 16.33 -1.61
C THR A 121 -9.16 15.65 -2.46
N ARG A 122 -10.01 14.84 -1.84
CA ARG A 122 -11.25 14.29 -2.42
C ARG A 122 -12.47 14.90 -1.77
N GLU A 123 -13.56 15.02 -2.52
CA GLU A 123 -14.84 15.54 -2.03
C GLU A 123 -14.74 16.94 -1.37
N PRO A 124 -14.31 17.99 -2.11
CA PRO A 124 -14.09 18.03 -3.56
C PRO A 124 -12.71 17.56 -4.02
N LEU A 125 -12.62 17.14 -5.29
CA LEU A 125 -11.35 16.84 -5.96
C LEU A 125 -10.60 18.15 -6.25
N VAL A 126 -9.49 18.34 -5.53
CA VAL A 126 -8.66 19.55 -5.60
C VAL A 126 -7.20 19.14 -5.59
N GLU A 127 -6.45 19.65 -6.56
CA GLU A 127 -4.99 19.68 -6.52
C GLU A 127 -4.55 21.00 -5.89
N TYR A 128 -3.61 20.99 -4.96
CA TYR A 128 -3.20 22.23 -4.31
C TYR A 128 -1.69 22.39 -4.22
N TYR A 129 -1.28 23.65 -4.21
CA TYR A 129 0.12 24.06 -4.22
C TYR A 129 0.36 25.24 -3.28
N VAL A 130 1.33 25.10 -2.39
CA VAL A 130 1.98 26.21 -1.68
C VAL A 130 3.38 26.36 -2.25
N VAL A 131 3.60 27.38 -3.07
CA VAL A 131 4.81 27.55 -3.87
C VAL A 131 5.71 28.59 -3.24
N ASP A 132 6.78 28.12 -2.60
CA ASP A 132 7.78 28.94 -1.93
C ASP A 132 9.00 29.24 -2.82
N ASN A 133 9.24 28.42 -3.83
CA ASN A 133 10.30 28.60 -4.80
C ASN A 133 9.94 27.98 -6.16
N TRP A 134 10.85 28.09 -7.13
CA TRP A 134 10.68 27.58 -8.48
C TRP A 134 12.03 27.42 -9.16
N LEU A 135 12.18 26.41 -10.02
CA LEU A 135 13.37 26.20 -10.86
C LEU A 135 13.31 27.05 -12.13
N SER A 136 12.12 27.41 -12.61
CA SER A 136 11.95 28.26 -13.80
C SER A 136 12.66 29.61 -13.67
N GLN A 137 12.96 30.26 -14.80
CA GLN A 137 13.58 31.59 -14.80
C GLN A 137 12.70 32.64 -14.08
N TYR A 138 11.38 32.48 -14.16
CA TYR A 138 10.42 33.42 -13.62
C TYR A 138 9.53 32.75 -12.57
N ARG A 139 9.16 33.56 -11.57
CA ARG A 139 8.13 33.22 -10.59
C ARG A 139 6.84 32.84 -11.30
N PRO A 140 6.15 31.76 -10.87
CA PRO A 140 4.80 31.47 -11.33
C PRO A 140 3.86 32.68 -11.17
N GLY A 141 3.16 33.02 -12.24
CA GLY A 141 2.40 34.26 -12.37
C GLY A 141 0.93 34.01 -12.67
N ASP A 142 0.26 34.98 -13.26
CA ASP A 142 -1.19 34.92 -13.52
C ASP A 142 -1.63 33.78 -14.45
N TRP A 143 -0.69 33.11 -15.12
CA TRP A 143 -0.95 31.98 -15.99
C TRP A 143 -1.26 30.67 -15.23
N VAL A 144 -0.95 30.57 -13.92
CA VAL A 144 -1.21 29.35 -13.13
C VAL A 144 -2.70 29.10 -12.87
N GLY A 145 -3.54 30.14 -12.98
CA GLY A 145 -4.95 30.01 -12.68
C GLY A 145 -5.83 31.01 -13.41
N ASN A 146 -7.04 30.56 -13.77
CA ASN A 146 -8.03 31.40 -14.44
C ASN A 146 -8.66 32.46 -13.51
N LYS A 147 -8.44 32.38 -12.19
CA LYS A 147 -8.90 33.37 -11.22
C LYS A 147 -7.79 33.73 -10.23
N LYS A 148 -7.52 35.04 -10.10
CA LYS A 148 -6.60 35.62 -9.11
C LYS A 148 -7.39 36.27 -7.99
N TYR A 149 -7.17 35.84 -6.75
CA TYR A 149 -7.87 36.37 -5.57
C TYR A 149 -7.20 37.63 -5.00
N GLY A 150 -5.87 37.73 -5.14
CA GLY A 150 -5.10 38.86 -4.65
C GLY A 150 -3.88 38.42 -3.87
N ASP A 151 -3.25 39.39 -3.21
CA ASP A 151 -2.10 39.20 -2.34
C ASP A 151 -2.57 39.18 -0.87
N PHE A 152 -2.04 38.23 -0.10
CA PHE A 152 -2.43 37.99 1.29
C PHE A 152 -1.20 37.67 2.14
N GLU A 153 -1.22 38.11 3.40
CA GLU A 153 -0.26 37.66 4.41
C GLU A 153 -0.68 36.29 4.93
N ILE A 154 0.17 35.27 4.73
CA ILE A 154 -0.02 33.88 5.14
C ILE A 154 1.35 33.38 5.63
N ASP A 155 1.41 32.65 6.75
CA ASP A 155 2.69 32.16 7.31
C ASP A 155 3.75 33.29 7.46
N GLY A 156 3.30 34.49 7.86
CA GLY A 156 4.15 35.66 8.04
C GLY A 156 4.81 36.22 6.77
N ALA A 157 4.34 35.85 5.58
CA ALA A 157 4.84 36.36 4.29
C ALA A 157 3.72 36.66 3.30
N GLU A 158 4.01 37.47 2.28
CA GLU A 158 3.03 37.75 1.22
C GLU A 158 2.99 36.63 0.17
N TYR A 159 1.79 36.12 -0.08
CA TYR A 159 1.47 35.15 -1.12
C TYR A 159 0.39 35.69 -2.05
N THR A 160 0.50 35.41 -3.35
CA THR A 160 -0.60 35.62 -4.29
C THR A 160 -1.43 34.34 -4.40
N VAL A 161 -2.74 34.44 -4.17
CA VAL A 161 -3.65 33.29 -4.23
C VAL A 161 -4.34 33.21 -5.59
N TYR A 162 -4.32 32.02 -6.19
CA TYR A 162 -4.98 31.71 -7.45
C TYR A 162 -5.86 30.46 -7.33
N GLU A 163 -6.88 30.39 -8.20
CA GLU A 163 -7.66 29.20 -8.47
C GLU A 163 -7.60 28.93 -9.97
N ASN A 164 -7.51 27.65 -10.32
CA ASN A 164 -7.70 27.16 -11.67
C ASN A 164 -8.80 26.11 -11.75
N THR A 165 -9.24 25.81 -12.96
CA THR A 165 -9.98 24.60 -13.28
C THR A 165 -9.23 23.88 -14.38
N ARG A 166 -8.72 22.69 -14.09
CA ARG A 166 -7.90 21.88 -14.99
C ARG A 166 -8.67 20.62 -15.36
N THR A 167 -8.48 20.18 -16.59
CA THR A 167 -8.85 18.82 -17.00
C THR A 167 -7.56 18.12 -17.41
N GLY A 168 -7.27 16.98 -16.80
CA GLY A 168 -6.02 16.25 -17.03
C GLY A 168 -5.87 15.04 -16.14
N PRO A 169 -4.66 14.48 -16.03
CA PRO A 169 -4.33 13.45 -15.05
C PRO A 169 -4.63 13.93 -13.62
N SER A 170 -5.15 13.03 -12.78
CA SER A 170 -5.46 13.28 -11.37
C SER A 170 -5.36 11.99 -10.55
N ILE A 171 -5.48 12.12 -9.23
CA ILE A 171 -5.56 10.97 -8.31
C ILE A 171 -6.83 10.11 -8.49
N ASP A 172 -7.82 10.61 -9.24
CA ASP A 172 -9.07 9.89 -9.56
C ASP A 172 -9.09 9.43 -11.03
N GLY A 173 -7.95 9.47 -11.71
CA GLY A 173 -7.79 9.02 -13.10
C GLY A 173 -7.51 10.15 -14.08
N ASP A 174 -7.45 9.78 -15.36
CA ASP A 174 -7.12 10.69 -16.45
C ASP A 174 -8.34 11.46 -16.98
N ASN A 175 -8.08 12.66 -17.50
CA ASN A 175 -9.08 13.54 -18.10
C ASN A 175 -10.24 13.91 -17.14
N VAL A 176 -9.95 13.96 -15.84
CA VAL A 176 -10.88 14.42 -14.81
C VAL A 176 -10.80 15.94 -14.71
N THR A 177 -11.95 16.60 -14.50
CA THR A 177 -11.99 18.04 -14.22
C THR A 177 -11.94 18.29 -12.72
N PHE A 178 -10.93 19.02 -12.28
CA PHE A 178 -10.71 19.34 -10.87
C PHE A 178 -10.32 20.81 -10.70
N LYS A 179 -10.42 21.27 -9.44
CA LYS A 179 -9.91 22.60 -9.07
C LYS A 179 -8.42 22.49 -8.77
N GLN A 180 -7.70 23.56 -9.06
CA GLN A 180 -6.35 23.74 -8.54
C GLN A 180 -6.30 24.99 -7.67
N TYR A 181 -5.72 24.90 -6.48
CA TYR A 181 -5.51 26.04 -5.58
C TYR A 181 -4.04 26.33 -5.44
N PHE A 182 -3.66 27.60 -5.58
CA PHE A 182 -2.25 28.01 -5.46
C PHE A 182 -2.13 29.15 -4.45
N SER A 183 -1.16 29.02 -3.56
CA SER A 183 -0.52 30.14 -2.87
C SER A 183 0.89 30.28 -3.42
N VAL A 184 1.20 31.36 -4.14
CA VAL A 184 2.54 31.60 -4.68
C VAL A 184 3.24 32.69 -3.90
N ARG A 185 4.35 32.38 -3.22
CA ARG A 185 5.11 33.32 -2.37
C ARG A 185 5.67 34.46 -3.22
N LYS A 186 5.59 35.70 -2.77
CA LYS A 186 6.10 36.87 -3.50
C LYS A 186 7.62 36.82 -3.65
N GLU A 187 8.30 36.53 -2.55
CA GLU A 187 9.75 36.44 -2.45
C GLU A 187 10.14 34.99 -2.19
N ALA A 188 11.04 34.45 -3.02
CA ALA A 188 11.42 33.04 -2.94
C ALA A 188 12.04 32.68 -1.57
N ARG A 189 11.70 31.51 -1.05
CA ARG A 189 12.30 30.90 0.14
C ARG A 189 12.93 29.58 -0.24
N ASP A 190 14.21 29.39 0.03
CA ASP A 190 14.96 28.15 -0.23
C ASP A 190 15.10 27.29 1.02
N CYS A 191 14.91 27.84 2.22
CA CYS A 191 14.82 27.07 3.45
C CYS A 191 13.86 27.69 4.47
N GLY A 192 13.10 26.84 5.15
CA GLY A 192 12.29 27.22 6.30
C GLY A 192 11.12 26.28 6.53
N THR A 193 10.29 26.64 7.50
CA THR A 193 9.03 25.94 7.81
C THR A 193 7.88 26.61 7.07
N ILE A 194 7.04 25.83 6.41
CA ILE A 194 5.74 26.22 5.83
C ILE A 194 4.65 25.78 6.81
N ASP A 195 3.87 26.72 7.32
CA ASP A 195 2.61 26.42 8.02
C ASP A 195 1.52 26.08 6.98
N ILE A 196 1.37 24.80 6.67
CA ILE A 196 0.45 24.32 5.62
C ILE A 196 -0.99 24.65 5.99
N THR A 197 -1.37 24.46 7.25
CA THR A 197 -2.73 24.73 7.72
C THR A 197 -3.10 26.20 7.58
N ALA A 198 -2.17 27.15 7.79
CA ALA A 198 -2.44 28.58 7.57
C ALA A 198 -2.84 28.88 6.11
N HIS A 199 -2.28 28.18 5.13
CA HIS A 199 -2.69 28.31 3.72
C HIS A 199 -4.11 27.76 3.50
N PHE A 200 -4.41 26.60 4.07
CA PHE A 200 -5.72 25.98 3.98
C PHE A 200 -6.82 26.86 4.58
N GLU A 201 -6.58 27.41 5.77
CA GLU A 201 -7.50 28.36 6.42
C GLU A 201 -7.72 29.60 5.55
N LYS A 202 -6.64 30.14 4.96
CA LYS A 202 -6.78 31.31 4.08
C LYS A 202 -7.56 31.00 2.81
N TRP A 203 -7.39 29.83 2.23
CA TRP A 203 -8.16 29.39 1.07
C TRP A 203 -9.64 29.26 1.41
N GLU A 204 -9.97 28.66 2.56
CA GLU A 204 -11.35 28.55 3.01
C GLU A 204 -12.02 29.91 3.26
N GLU A 205 -11.30 30.89 3.81
CA GLU A 205 -11.79 32.28 3.95
C GLU A 205 -12.18 32.90 2.60
N LEU A 206 -11.52 32.49 1.52
CA LEU A 206 -11.77 32.95 0.15
C LEU A 206 -12.84 32.10 -0.58
N GLY A 207 -13.38 31.08 0.08
CA GLY A 207 -14.36 30.15 -0.48
C GLY A 207 -13.75 29.01 -1.30
N LEU A 208 -12.44 28.80 -1.20
CA LEU A 208 -11.72 27.68 -1.80
C LEU A 208 -11.74 26.50 -0.82
N VAL A 209 -12.75 25.63 -0.96
CA VAL A 209 -13.01 24.53 -0.02
C VAL A 209 -12.12 23.34 -0.34
N LEU A 210 -11.34 22.89 0.65
CA LEU A 210 -10.59 21.64 0.59
C LEU A 210 -11.47 20.48 1.08
N GLY A 211 -11.24 19.31 0.50
CA GLY A 211 -11.92 18.08 0.87
C GLY A 211 -11.18 17.25 1.92
N LYS A 212 -11.38 15.94 1.86
CA LYS A 212 -10.64 14.95 2.64
C LYS A 212 -9.24 14.81 2.06
N MET A 213 -8.21 14.89 2.90
CA MET A 213 -6.81 14.97 2.48
C MET A 213 -6.34 13.64 1.90
N HIS A 214 -5.72 13.67 0.72
CA HIS A 214 -5.06 12.51 0.12
C HIS A 214 -3.56 12.51 0.42
N GLU A 215 -2.91 13.65 0.40
CA GLU A 215 -1.48 13.76 0.71
C GLU A 215 -1.12 15.20 1.09
N ALA A 216 0.02 15.38 1.76
CA ALA A 216 0.70 16.66 1.93
C ALA A 216 2.21 16.43 1.88
N LYS A 217 2.86 16.82 0.79
CA LYS A 217 4.27 16.50 0.52
C LYS A 217 5.08 17.73 0.14
N VAL A 218 6.35 17.74 0.51
CA VAL A 218 7.34 18.63 -0.11
C VAL A 218 7.50 18.19 -1.56
N LEU A 219 7.45 19.15 -2.48
CA LEU A 219 7.44 18.93 -3.93
C LEU A 219 8.61 19.63 -4.61
N GLY A 220 9.21 18.94 -5.57
CA GLY A 220 9.89 19.54 -6.72
C GLY A 220 9.18 19.21 -8.03
N GLU A 221 8.56 20.21 -8.66
CA GLU A 221 7.97 20.10 -10.01
C GLU A 221 8.74 20.94 -11.02
N ALA A 222 9.00 20.38 -12.20
CA ALA A 222 9.60 21.06 -13.34
C ALA A 222 9.00 20.56 -14.65
N GLY A 223 8.65 21.49 -15.54
CA GLY A 223 8.09 21.12 -16.82
C GLY A 223 8.37 22.12 -17.94
N SER A 224 8.11 21.66 -19.16
CA SER A 224 8.24 22.39 -20.40
C SER A 224 7.01 22.23 -21.28
N ILE A 225 6.58 23.31 -21.91
CA ILE A 225 5.55 23.30 -22.96
C ILE A 225 6.18 23.06 -24.35
N HIS A 226 7.50 22.90 -24.42
CA HIS A 226 8.32 22.69 -25.62
C HIS A 226 9.03 21.34 -25.55
N ASP A 227 10.29 21.20 -25.95
CA ASP A 227 10.93 19.91 -26.23
C ASP A 227 11.29 19.08 -24.98
N GLY A 228 11.09 19.63 -23.78
CA GLY A 228 11.33 18.98 -22.50
C GLY A 228 12.36 19.75 -21.66
N THR A 229 12.33 19.55 -20.35
CA THR A 229 13.27 20.14 -19.39
C THR A 229 14.26 19.11 -18.87
N SER A 230 15.46 19.56 -18.49
CA SER A 230 16.49 18.70 -17.89
C SER A 230 17.16 19.41 -16.72
N GLY A 231 17.53 18.65 -15.70
CA GLY A 231 18.26 19.20 -14.56
C GLY A 231 18.18 18.33 -13.32
N THR A 232 18.67 18.90 -12.23
CA THR A 232 18.60 18.31 -10.90
C THR A 232 18.18 19.34 -9.85
N ALA A 233 17.57 18.85 -8.79
CA ALA A 233 17.23 19.64 -7.61
C ALA A 233 17.44 18.78 -6.37
N ASP A 234 17.96 19.37 -5.32
CA ASP A 234 18.30 18.65 -4.10
C ASP A 234 17.52 19.19 -2.91
N PHE A 235 16.96 18.29 -2.10
CA PHE A 235 16.22 18.60 -0.88
C PHE A 235 16.88 17.89 0.30
N PRO A 236 18.00 18.43 0.83
CA PRO A 236 18.73 17.83 1.95
C PRO A 236 17.95 17.89 3.27
N TYR A 237 16.78 18.56 3.28
CA TYR A 237 15.84 18.49 4.37
C TYR A 237 14.42 18.60 3.82
N ALA A 238 13.55 17.65 4.16
CA ALA A 238 12.14 17.67 3.81
C ALA A 238 11.36 16.83 4.81
N LYS A 239 10.69 17.48 5.77
CA LYS A 239 9.90 16.79 6.81
C LYS A 239 8.53 17.42 6.89
N VAL A 240 7.49 16.62 6.62
CA VAL A 240 6.10 17.03 6.81
C VAL A 240 5.56 16.34 8.05
N TYR A 241 4.97 17.10 8.97
CA TYR A 241 4.55 16.59 10.27
C TYR A 241 3.27 17.27 10.77
N ILE A 242 2.58 16.60 11.69
CA ILE A 242 1.41 17.12 12.39
C ILE A 242 1.86 17.60 13.78
N GLU A 243 1.44 18.80 14.18
CA GLU A 243 1.77 19.36 15.48
C GLU A 243 1.36 18.40 16.62
N GLY A 244 2.30 18.12 17.53
CA GLY A 244 2.09 17.20 18.65
C GLY A 244 2.33 15.72 18.34
N ALA A 245 2.71 15.35 17.11
CA ALA A 245 3.31 14.05 16.81
C ALA A 245 4.71 13.95 17.43
N PRO A 246 5.12 12.80 18.00
CA PRO A 246 6.47 12.63 18.54
C PRO A 246 7.50 12.79 17.41
N VAL A 247 8.39 13.77 17.54
CA VAL A 247 9.56 13.96 16.67
C VAL A 247 10.68 13.09 17.22
N GLU A 248 11.19 12.15 16.43
CA GLU A 248 12.40 11.39 16.82
C GLU A 248 13.63 12.32 16.74
N GLU A 249 14.19 12.68 17.90
CA GLU A 249 15.50 13.33 17.97
C GLU A 249 16.60 12.27 17.85
N GLU A 250 17.34 12.26 16.73
CA GLU A 250 18.53 11.44 16.58
C GLU A 250 19.65 11.91 17.53
N ILE A 251 20.00 11.07 18.51
CA ILE A 251 21.17 11.26 19.34
C ILE A 251 22.38 10.70 18.60
N ASN A 252 23.09 11.56 17.86
CA ASN A 252 24.35 11.21 17.20
C ASN A 252 25.46 11.01 18.25
N SER A 253 25.87 9.76 18.52
CA SER A 253 27.11 9.45 19.24
C SER A 253 28.22 9.15 18.23
N SER A 254 29.02 10.17 17.93
CA SER A 254 30.28 10.03 17.21
C SER A 254 31.36 9.49 18.16
N ASP A 255 31.83 8.27 17.93
CA ASP A 255 33.17 7.86 18.34
C ASP A 255 34.06 7.85 17.10
N GLU A 256 35.02 8.75 17.10
CA GLU A 256 36.11 8.88 16.14
C GLU A 256 37.02 7.65 16.17
N GLU A 257 37.36 7.09 15.01
CA GLU A 257 38.74 6.62 14.78
C GLU A 257 39.18 7.03 13.36
N ASP A 258 40.18 7.91 13.34
CA ASP A 258 41.05 8.25 12.22
C ASP A 258 41.69 6.99 11.61
N ASP A 259 41.74 6.90 10.28
CA ASP A 259 43.01 6.51 9.66
C ASP A 259 43.19 7.10 8.26
N VAL A 260 44.32 7.79 8.11
CA VAL A 260 44.78 8.53 6.95
C VAL A 260 45.66 7.62 6.10
N VAL A 261 45.41 7.55 4.78
CA VAL A 261 46.48 7.27 3.81
C VAL A 261 46.25 7.99 2.49
N GLU A 262 47.17 8.90 2.16
CA GLU A 262 47.37 9.51 0.85
C GLU A 262 48.23 8.63 -0.09
N ASP A 263 48.30 9.08 -1.36
CA ASP A 263 49.31 8.85 -2.42
C ASP A 263 48.87 7.86 -3.53
N VAL A 264 48.41 8.29 -4.73
CA VAL A 264 48.99 9.06 -5.87
C VAL A 264 49.50 8.18 -7.03
N SER A 265 49.01 8.54 -8.23
CA SER A 265 49.59 8.42 -9.59
C SER A 265 49.58 7.09 -10.37
N GLY A 266 49.28 7.22 -11.67
CA GLY A 266 49.73 6.26 -12.70
C GLY A 266 48.90 6.22 -13.98
N VAL A 267 49.24 7.07 -14.94
CA VAL A 267 48.73 7.17 -16.34
C VAL A 267 49.39 6.11 -17.27
N ILE A 268 48.72 5.73 -18.37
CA ILE A 268 49.18 5.48 -19.78
C ILE A 268 48.08 4.64 -20.49
N GLU A 269 47.29 5.16 -21.44
CA GLU A 269 47.50 5.35 -22.91
C GLU A 269 47.71 4.06 -23.73
N ASP A 270 46.75 3.72 -24.62
CA ASP A 270 46.85 3.84 -26.10
C ASP A 270 46.04 2.80 -26.92
N GLY A 271 45.31 3.33 -27.92
CA GLY A 271 45.15 2.81 -29.30
C GLY A 271 44.23 1.60 -29.57
N ASP A 272 43.62 1.41 -30.74
CA ASP A 272 43.44 2.19 -31.97
C ASP A 272 42.48 1.40 -32.91
N GLU A 273 41.88 2.13 -33.85
CA GLU A 273 41.07 1.92 -35.07
C GLU A 273 40.75 0.56 -35.77
N SER A 274 39.68 0.69 -36.60
CA SER A 274 39.41 0.16 -37.97
C SER A 274 38.19 -0.79 -38.08
N GLU A 275 37.07 -0.41 -38.71
CA GLU A 275 36.69 -0.11 -40.13
C GLU A 275 36.33 -1.33 -41.02
N ALA A 276 35.13 -1.21 -41.64
CA ALA A 276 34.70 -1.71 -42.98
C ALA A 276 34.62 -3.24 -43.25
N GLU A 277 33.78 -3.81 -44.12
CA GLU A 277 32.63 -3.40 -44.95
C GLU A 277 31.96 -4.70 -45.54
N VAL A 278 30.65 -4.61 -45.83
CA VAL A 278 29.94 -5.02 -47.07
C VAL A 278 29.71 -6.49 -47.50
N SER A 279 28.49 -6.64 -48.07
CA SER A 279 27.95 -7.58 -49.09
C SER A 279 26.99 -8.64 -48.54
N GLY A 280 25.81 -8.88 -49.12
CA GLY A 280 25.16 -8.36 -50.31
C GLY A 280 23.82 -9.10 -50.51
N SER A 281 22.77 -8.30 -50.77
CA SER A 281 21.62 -8.49 -51.69
C SER A 281 21.25 -9.87 -52.26
N ILE A 282 19.93 -10.12 -52.37
CA ILE A 282 19.13 -10.38 -53.63
C ILE A 282 17.75 -10.96 -53.21
N GLU A 283 16.66 -10.20 -53.40
CA GLU A 283 15.54 -10.41 -54.37
C GLU A 283 14.63 -11.63 -54.00
N GLU A 284 13.31 -11.65 -54.18
CA GLU A 284 12.40 -10.87 -55.00
C GLU A 284 10.94 -11.15 -54.54
N GLU A 285 10.06 -10.31 -55.06
CA GLU A 285 8.62 -10.16 -54.89
C GLU A 285 7.76 -11.39 -55.27
N ASN A 286 6.54 -11.48 -54.71
CA ASN A 286 5.32 -11.56 -55.53
C ASN A 286 4.01 -11.39 -54.73
N GLU A 287 3.26 -10.36 -55.14
CA GLU A 287 1.81 -10.24 -55.38
C GLU A 287 1.01 -11.57 -55.54
N SER A 288 -0.32 -11.70 -55.39
CA SER A 288 -1.47 -10.79 -55.20
C SER A 288 -2.78 -11.62 -55.03
N GLU A 289 -3.90 -10.89 -54.88
CA GLU A 289 -5.32 -11.21 -55.21
C GLU A 289 -6.15 -12.09 -54.25
N GLU A 290 -7.14 -11.53 -53.53
CA GLU A 290 -8.53 -11.17 -53.91
C GLU A 290 -9.50 -12.37 -54.01
N GLU A 291 -10.50 -12.43 -53.12
CA GLU A 291 -11.89 -12.64 -53.54
C GLU A 291 -12.91 -12.19 -52.47
N VAL A 292 -13.96 -11.54 -52.95
CA VAL A 292 -15.12 -10.98 -52.25
C VAL A 292 -16.27 -11.98 -52.32
N SER A 293 -17.06 -12.13 -51.25
CA SER A 293 -18.51 -12.32 -51.43
C SER A 293 -19.32 -11.81 -50.24
N GLU A 294 -20.28 -10.98 -50.58
CA GLU A 294 -21.27 -10.28 -49.76
C GLU A 294 -22.56 -11.12 -49.74
N SER A 295 -23.27 -11.20 -48.61
CA SER A 295 -24.74 -11.22 -48.63
C SER A 295 -25.32 -10.80 -47.28
N THR A 296 -26.30 -9.92 -47.40
CA THR A 296 -27.10 -9.24 -46.38
C THR A 296 -28.36 -10.04 -46.06
N GLU A 297 -28.90 -9.91 -44.84
CA GLU A 297 -30.35 -9.75 -44.65
C GLU A 297 -30.69 -9.26 -43.21
N THR A 298 -31.48 -8.20 -43.17
CA THR A 298 -32.10 -7.57 -42.00
C THR A 298 -33.58 -7.91 -41.96
N VAL A 299 -34.16 -8.20 -40.78
CA VAL A 299 -35.60 -8.01 -40.53
C VAL A 299 -35.84 -7.60 -39.06
N ALA A 300 -36.66 -6.58 -38.88
CA ALA A 300 -37.06 -6.00 -37.60
C ALA A 300 -38.52 -6.38 -37.21
N GLN A 301 -38.72 -6.44 -35.89
CA GLN A 301 -39.86 -6.00 -35.07
C GLN A 301 -41.27 -6.61 -35.25
N THR A 302 -41.88 -7.01 -34.11
CA THR A 302 -43.30 -6.77 -33.84
C THR A 302 -43.60 -6.83 -32.33
N THR A 303 -44.37 -5.84 -31.86
CA THR A 303 -44.92 -5.64 -30.53
C THR A 303 -46.38 -6.08 -30.48
N GLU A 304 -46.87 -6.59 -29.35
CA GLU A 304 -48.30 -6.52 -29.01
C GLU A 304 -48.52 -6.51 -27.48
N ILE A 305 -49.47 -5.67 -27.06
CA ILE A 305 -49.89 -5.37 -25.68
C ILE A 305 -51.25 -6.04 -25.45
N VAL A 306 -51.47 -6.68 -24.30
CA VAL A 306 -52.82 -6.99 -23.79
C VAL A 306 -52.87 -6.75 -22.27
N GLU A 307 -53.94 -6.07 -21.84
CA GLU A 307 -54.21 -5.62 -20.47
C GLU A 307 -54.70 -6.72 -19.49
N GLN A 308 -54.48 -6.38 -18.21
CA GLN A 308 -54.87 -6.94 -16.90
C GLN A 308 -56.35 -7.37 -16.71
N PRO A 309 -56.70 -8.19 -15.67
CA PRO A 309 -56.86 -7.66 -14.29
C PRO A 309 -56.65 -8.60 -13.08
N THR A 310 -56.72 -7.96 -11.91
CA THR A 310 -57.10 -8.39 -10.54
C THR A 310 -56.05 -8.78 -9.49
N GLU A 311 -56.18 -8.08 -8.35
CA GLU A 311 -55.46 -8.15 -7.09
C GLU A 311 -55.54 -9.53 -6.41
N ALA A 312 -54.41 -9.96 -5.84
CA ALA A 312 -54.38 -10.83 -4.67
C ALA A 312 -53.24 -10.36 -3.75
N VAL A 313 -53.62 -10.09 -2.50
CA VAL A 313 -52.73 -9.72 -1.40
C VAL A 313 -51.83 -10.92 -1.09
N THR A 314 -50.52 -10.74 -1.23
CA THR A 314 -49.52 -11.67 -0.68
C THR A 314 -48.54 -10.88 0.19
N GLU A 315 -48.29 -11.43 1.36
CA GLU A 315 -47.39 -10.98 2.43
C GLU A 315 -46.00 -10.57 1.90
N PRO A 316 -45.24 -9.72 2.63
CA PRO A 316 -43.94 -9.27 2.16
C PRO A 316 -43.02 -10.48 2.00
N VAL A 317 -42.64 -10.76 0.76
CA VAL A 317 -41.56 -11.69 0.44
C VAL A 317 -40.28 -11.05 0.94
N GLU A 318 -39.65 -11.66 1.94
CA GLU A 318 -38.26 -11.34 2.29
C GLU A 318 -37.39 -11.68 1.07
N VAL A 319 -36.67 -10.67 0.57
CA VAL A 319 -35.79 -10.82 -0.59
C VAL A 319 -34.49 -11.47 -0.10
N ASP A 320 -34.26 -12.71 -0.55
CA ASP A 320 -33.05 -13.50 -0.30
C ASP A 320 -31.80 -12.77 -0.85
N PRO A 321 -30.72 -12.58 -0.07
CA PRO A 321 -29.46 -11.99 -0.53
C PRO A 321 -28.73 -12.80 -1.63
N SER A 322 -29.26 -13.92 -2.12
CA SER A 322 -28.58 -14.85 -3.03
C SER A 322 -28.81 -14.69 -4.54
N ASP A 323 -29.49 -13.66 -5.06
CA ASP A 323 -29.75 -13.58 -6.53
C ASP A 323 -28.63 -12.89 -7.34
N PHE A 324 -27.42 -12.69 -6.77
CA PHE A 324 -26.29 -12.20 -7.57
C PHE A 324 -25.68 -13.28 -8.46
N CYS A 325 -25.90 -14.57 -8.15
CA CYS A 325 -25.43 -15.66 -9.01
C CYS A 325 -26.13 -15.72 -10.37
N SER A 326 -27.24 -15.03 -10.55
CA SER A 326 -27.88 -14.89 -11.86
C SER A 326 -27.29 -13.74 -12.70
N ALA A 327 -26.42 -12.88 -12.13
CA ALA A 327 -25.80 -11.74 -12.81
C ALA A 327 -25.03 -12.17 -14.07
N LYS A 328 -25.25 -11.48 -15.18
CA LYS A 328 -24.58 -11.73 -16.47
C LYS A 328 -23.95 -10.47 -17.06
N ASP A 329 -24.29 -9.32 -16.51
CA ASP A 329 -23.99 -8.03 -17.09
C ASP A 329 -23.18 -7.22 -16.08
N HIS A 330 -22.16 -6.54 -16.57
CA HIS A 330 -21.45 -5.52 -15.82
C HIS A 330 -22.23 -4.20 -15.85
N THR A 331 -22.20 -3.46 -14.75
CA THR A 331 -22.92 -2.19 -14.63
C THR A 331 -22.02 -1.07 -14.12
N GLY A 332 -22.45 0.17 -14.37
CA GLY A 332 -21.67 1.36 -14.01
C GLY A 332 -20.64 1.75 -15.06
N GLU A 333 -19.89 2.80 -14.75
CA GLU A 333 -18.75 3.22 -15.57
C GLU A 333 -17.68 2.13 -15.59
N SER A 334 -16.82 2.14 -16.60
CA SER A 334 -15.77 1.14 -16.74
C SER A 334 -14.47 1.77 -17.19
N VAL A 335 -13.35 1.26 -16.70
CA VAL A 335 -12.00 1.58 -17.16
C VAL A 335 -11.34 0.33 -17.70
N LYS A 336 -10.70 0.44 -18.86
CA LYS A 336 -9.92 -0.65 -19.46
C LYS A 336 -8.44 -0.32 -19.36
N GLU A 337 -7.72 -1.20 -18.70
CA GLU A 337 -6.27 -1.13 -18.57
C GLU A 337 -5.61 -2.13 -19.52
N THR A 338 -4.51 -1.72 -20.16
CA THR A 338 -3.73 -2.57 -21.08
C THR A 338 -2.26 -2.71 -20.69
N SER A 339 -1.92 -2.25 -19.48
CA SER A 339 -0.56 -2.30 -18.90
C SER A 339 -0.67 -2.33 -17.39
N ASN A 340 0.42 -2.68 -16.72
CA ASN A 340 0.46 -2.73 -15.25
C ASN A 340 -0.01 -1.40 -14.67
N LYS A 341 -1.05 -1.44 -13.84
CA LYS A 341 -1.73 -0.27 -13.31
C LYS A 341 -2.45 -0.62 -12.01
N VAL A 342 -2.15 0.15 -10.98
CA VAL A 342 -2.99 0.29 -9.80
C VAL A 342 -3.92 1.47 -10.06
N GLY A 343 -5.20 1.33 -9.75
CA GLY A 343 -6.18 2.39 -9.89
C GLY A 343 -7.41 2.19 -9.03
N ALA A 344 -8.38 3.05 -9.22
CA ALA A 344 -9.68 2.94 -8.57
C ALA A 344 -10.79 3.41 -9.52
N ILE A 345 -11.97 2.82 -9.37
CA ILE A 345 -13.20 3.27 -10.03
C ILE A 345 -14.25 3.53 -8.95
N GLY A 346 -14.47 4.81 -8.64
CA GLY A 346 -15.14 5.21 -7.39
C GLY A 346 -14.34 4.71 -6.18
N ASP A 347 -15.02 4.06 -5.23
CA ASP A 347 -14.40 3.53 -4.00
C ASP A 347 -13.78 2.13 -4.18
N ILE A 348 -13.77 1.59 -5.41
CA ILE A 348 -13.32 0.23 -5.69
C ILE A 348 -11.91 0.28 -6.26
N GLY A 349 -10.93 -0.22 -5.50
CA GLY A 349 -9.57 -0.36 -5.95
C GLY A 349 -9.42 -1.51 -6.92
N TYR A 350 -8.67 -1.31 -8.00
CA TYR A 350 -8.33 -2.36 -8.96
C TYR A 350 -6.83 -2.41 -9.22
N GLU A 351 -6.37 -3.55 -9.70
CA GLU A 351 -5.03 -3.68 -10.23
C GLU A 351 -4.98 -4.66 -11.39
N LEU A 352 -4.31 -4.23 -12.46
CA LEU A 352 -3.77 -5.10 -13.49
C LEU A 352 -2.26 -5.21 -13.26
N TRP A 353 -1.75 -6.43 -13.16
CA TRP A 353 -0.32 -6.70 -13.13
C TRP A 353 0.02 -7.91 -14.00
N SER A 354 1.14 -7.83 -14.71
CA SER A 354 1.71 -8.95 -15.46
C SER A 354 3.20 -8.75 -15.67
N ASP A 355 3.95 -9.84 -15.80
CA ASP A 355 5.39 -9.82 -16.09
C ASP A 355 5.70 -9.81 -17.60
N SER A 356 4.77 -10.27 -18.43
CA SER A 356 4.87 -10.29 -19.88
C SER A 356 3.52 -10.41 -20.56
N GLY A 357 3.48 -10.24 -21.88
CA GLY A 357 2.31 -10.52 -22.71
C GLY A 357 1.54 -9.28 -23.14
N ASP A 358 0.49 -9.51 -23.94
CA ASP A 358 -0.45 -8.49 -24.43
C ASP A 358 -1.75 -8.65 -23.64
N ASN A 359 -1.84 -7.89 -22.56
CA ASN A 359 -2.80 -8.12 -21.49
C ASN A 359 -3.73 -6.94 -21.32
N SER A 360 -4.95 -7.20 -20.86
CA SER A 360 -5.86 -6.16 -20.44
C SER A 360 -6.81 -6.64 -19.34
N ALA A 361 -7.38 -5.69 -18.61
CA ALA A 361 -8.50 -5.92 -17.71
C ALA A 361 -9.47 -4.75 -17.86
N THR A 362 -10.77 -5.02 -17.76
CA THR A 362 -11.80 -3.98 -17.70
C THR A 362 -12.48 -4.04 -16.35
N PHE A 363 -12.40 -2.96 -15.58
CA PHE A 363 -12.94 -2.85 -14.23
C PHE A 363 -14.17 -1.93 -14.27
N TYR A 364 -15.23 -2.31 -13.56
CA TYR A 364 -16.50 -1.60 -13.54
C TYR A 364 -16.80 -1.00 -12.17
N ALA A 365 -17.53 0.11 -12.15
CA ALA A 365 -17.87 0.85 -10.93
C ALA A 365 -18.77 0.07 -9.96
N ASP A 366 -19.38 -1.03 -10.41
CA ASP A 366 -20.13 -1.95 -9.56
C ASP A 366 -19.26 -3.04 -8.89
N GLY A 367 -17.96 -3.04 -9.17
CA GLY A 367 -16.95 -3.96 -8.65
C GLY A 367 -16.62 -5.13 -9.55
N SER A 368 -17.53 -5.47 -10.49
CA SER A 368 -17.32 -6.51 -11.48
C SER A 368 -16.14 -6.17 -12.41
N PHE A 369 -15.57 -7.19 -13.05
CA PHE A 369 -14.44 -6.99 -13.96
C PHE A 369 -14.30 -8.14 -14.97
N SER A 370 -13.57 -7.89 -16.05
CA SER A 370 -13.21 -8.91 -17.03
C SER A 370 -11.72 -8.88 -17.32
N CYS A 371 -11.16 -10.04 -17.64
CA CYS A 371 -9.74 -10.28 -17.77
C CYS A 371 -9.43 -10.85 -19.15
N SER A 372 -8.36 -10.36 -19.78
CA SER A 372 -7.86 -10.85 -21.05
C SER A 372 -6.34 -10.89 -21.00
N PHE A 373 -5.76 -12.06 -21.18
CA PHE A 373 -4.32 -12.27 -21.14
C PHE A 373 -3.87 -13.01 -22.39
N LYS A 374 -2.70 -12.66 -22.91
CA LYS A 374 -2.16 -13.28 -24.13
C LYS A 374 -0.65 -13.38 -24.05
N ASN A 375 -0.16 -14.61 -24.12
CA ASN A 375 1.25 -14.97 -23.93
C ASN A 375 1.83 -14.38 -22.63
N ALA A 376 1.05 -14.39 -21.54
CA ALA A 376 1.51 -13.94 -20.23
C ALA A 376 2.24 -15.06 -19.50
N LYS A 377 3.36 -14.78 -18.84
CA LYS A 377 4.03 -15.75 -17.96
C LYS A 377 3.36 -15.77 -16.59
N ASP A 378 3.00 -14.61 -16.08
CA ASP A 378 2.20 -14.40 -14.89
C ASP A 378 1.29 -13.19 -15.10
N TYR A 379 -0.01 -13.35 -14.85
CA TYR A 379 -1.04 -12.33 -15.06
C TYR A 379 -2.02 -12.33 -13.91
N LEU A 380 -2.27 -11.14 -13.36
CA LEU A 380 -3.22 -10.89 -12.29
C LEU A 380 -4.15 -9.73 -12.67
N CYS A 381 -5.45 -9.98 -12.63
CA CYS A 381 -6.50 -8.96 -12.64
C CYS A 381 -7.28 -9.04 -11.32
N ARG A 382 -7.41 -7.93 -10.60
CA ARG A 382 -8.07 -7.94 -9.30
C ARG A 382 -8.83 -6.67 -8.97
N SER A 383 -9.92 -6.79 -8.22
CA SER A 383 -10.85 -5.71 -7.86
C SER A 383 -11.37 -5.89 -6.42
N GLY A 384 -11.42 -4.83 -5.62
CA GLY A 384 -11.92 -4.87 -4.25
C GLY A 384 -11.35 -3.78 -3.35
N LEU A 385 -11.12 -4.11 -2.09
CA LEU A 385 -10.66 -3.15 -1.08
C LEU A 385 -9.14 -2.94 -1.16
N SER A 386 -8.74 -1.67 -1.05
CA SER A 386 -7.36 -1.23 -0.86
C SER A 386 -7.26 -0.53 0.50
N PHE A 387 -6.23 -0.85 1.27
CA PHE A 387 -5.98 -0.33 2.61
C PHE A 387 -4.58 0.30 2.68
N ASP A 388 -4.36 1.11 3.70
CA ASP A 388 -3.12 1.87 3.91
C ASP A 388 -2.05 1.09 4.72
N SER A 389 -2.28 -0.19 5.03
CA SER A 389 -1.38 -0.99 5.88
C SER A 389 -1.20 -0.44 7.28
N THR A 390 -2.20 0.23 7.87
CA THR A 390 -2.15 0.70 9.28
C THR A 390 -2.87 -0.21 10.27
N LYS A 391 -3.88 -0.94 9.82
CA LYS A 391 -4.77 -1.76 10.67
C LYS A 391 -4.71 -3.23 10.31
N THR A 392 -4.76 -4.09 11.32
CA THR A 392 -5.00 -5.53 11.17
C THR A 392 -6.43 -5.80 10.73
N HIS A 393 -6.71 -7.01 10.22
CA HIS A 393 -8.08 -7.40 9.84
C HIS A 393 -9.08 -7.26 11.01
N LYS A 394 -8.63 -7.56 12.24
CA LYS A 394 -9.45 -7.40 13.46
C LYS A 394 -9.85 -5.95 13.76
N GLU A 395 -8.98 -4.99 13.40
CA GLU A 395 -9.24 -3.57 13.59
C GLU A 395 -10.07 -2.96 12.45
N ILE A 396 -10.06 -3.60 11.27
CA ILE A 396 -10.86 -3.21 10.10
C ILE A 396 -12.31 -3.63 10.25
N GLY A 397 -12.55 -4.86 10.73
CA GLY A 397 -13.88 -5.47 10.85
C GLY A 397 -14.00 -6.75 10.03
N HIS A 398 -15.20 -7.33 10.02
CA HIS A 398 -15.45 -8.62 9.37
C HIS A 398 -15.58 -8.43 7.85
N ILE A 399 -14.75 -9.11 7.07
CA ILE A 399 -14.60 -8.90 5.63
C ILE A 399 -15.24 -10.07 4.87
N TYR A 400 -16.02 -9.74 3.85
CA TYR A 400 -16.68 -10.68 2.95
C TYR A 400 -16.38 -10.33 1.50
N ALA A 401 -16.52 -11.31 0.62
CA ALA A 401 -16.54 -11.08 -0.82
C ALA A 401 -17.59 -11.91 -1.53
N ASP A 402 -18.49 -11.26 -2.24
CA ASP A 402 -19.42 -11.92 -3.17
C ASP A 402 -18.77 -11.95 -4.55
N PHE A 403 -18.69 -13.12 -5.17
CA PHE A 403 -18.15 -13.24 -6.52
C PHE A 403 -18.94 -14.20 -7.40
N LYS A 404 -18.84 -13.97 -8.71
CA LYS A 404 -19.24 -14.90 -9.75
C LYS A 404 -18.17 -14.93 -10.82
N LEU A 405 -17.75 -16.13 -11.21
CA LEU A 405 -16.79 -16.42 -12.27
C LEU A 405 -17.52 -17.05 -13.46
N VAL A 406 -17.23 -16.57 -14.65
CA VAL A 406 -17.57 -17.21 -15.92
C VAL A 406 -16.26 -17.50 -16.66
N LYS A 407 -15.90 -18.79 -16.73
CA LYS A 407 -14.70 -19.23 -17.46
C LYS A 407 -14.97 -19.11 -18.96
N GLN A 408 -13.98 -18.59 -19.69
CA GLN A 408 -14.06 -18.43 -21.15
C GLN A 408 -12.88 -19.17 -21.80
N ASP A 409 -12.62 -18.91 -23.08
CA ASP A 409 -11.60 -19.61 -23.85
C ASP A 409 -10.21 -19.42 -23.22
N ILE A 410 -9.65 -20.50 -22.69
CA ILE A 410 -8.35 -20.53 -22.01
C ILE A 410 -7.42 -21.57 -22.63
N LYS A 411 -6.13 -21.24 -22.69
CA LYS A 411 -5.09 -22.07 -23.32
C LYS A 411 -3.77 -21.93 -22.57
N ASP A 412 -3.09 -23.07 -22.39
CA ASP A 412 -1.72 -23.13 -21.86
C ASP A 412 -1.58 -22.53 -20.43
N VAL A 413 -2.62 -22.68 -19.59
CA VAL A 413 -2.63 -22.26 -18.18
C VAL A 413 -2.04 -23.37 -17.30
N ASP A 414 -0.81 -23.22 -16.83
CA ASP A 414 -0.15 -24.20 -15.95
C ASP A 414 -0.63 -24.06 -14.49
N TYR A 415 -0.78 -22.83 -14.02
CA TYR A 415 -1.31 -22.51 -12.69
C TYR A 415 -2.30 -21.35 -12.74
N SER A 416 -3.22 -21.33 -11.78
CA SER A 416 -4.23 -20.28 -11.65
C SER A 416 -4.85 -20.28 -10.27
N TYR A 417 -5.19 -19.09 -9.77
CA TYR A 417 -5.91 -18.89 -8.54
C TYR A 417 -7.07 -17.92 -8.77
N ILE A 418 -8.29 -18.38 -8.48
CA ILE A 418 -9.50 -17.56 -8.52
C ILE A 418 -10.14 -17.55 -7.14
N GLY A 419 -10.40 -16.37 -6.60
CA GLY A 419 -10.97 -16.18 -5.27
C GLY A 419 -10.51 -14.85 -4.69
N ILE A 420 -9.97 -14.86 -3.47
CA ILE A 420 -9.51 -13.66 -2.76
C ILE A 420 -8.00 -13.62 -2.67
N TYR A 421 -7.45 -12.43 -2.86
CA TYR A 421 -6.03 -12.13 -2.81
C TYR A 421 -5.77 -10.87 -2.00
N GLY A 422 -4.60 -10.83 -1.38
CA GLY A 422 -4.02 -9.57 -0.98
C GLY A 422 -2.71 -9.72 -0.25
N TRP A 423 -2.33 -8.62 0.40
CA TRP A 423 -1.10 -8.54 1.16
C TRP A 423 -1.33 -8.00 2.56
N THR A 424 -0.41 -8.32 3.46
CA THR A 424 -0.23 -7.61 4.73
C THR A 424 1.21 -7.14 4.88
N ARG A 425 1.43 -6.13 5.73
CA ARG A 425 2.74 -5.69 6.21
C ARG A 425 2.87 -5.96 7.70
N GLU A 426 4.09 -6.22 8.16
CA GLU A 426 4.39 -6.49 9.58
C GLU A 426 3.53 -7.63 10.19
N PRO A 427 3.64 -8.88 9.69
CA PRO A 427 4.62 -9.36 8.70
C PRO A 427 4.21 -9.15 7.23
N LEU A 428 5.21 -9.13 6.34
CA LEU A 428 5.00 -9.14 4.90
C LEU A 428 4.50 -10.52 4.45
N VAL A 429 3.24 -10.59 4.05
CA VAL A 429 2.55 -11.82 3.66
C VAL A 429 1.72 -11.56 2.41
N GLU A 430 1.87 -12.42 1.41
CA GLU A 430 0.92 -12.55 0.30
C GLU A 430 -0.09 -13.64 0.65
N TYR A 431 -1.39 -13.43 0.48
CA TYR A 431 -2.37 -14.42 0.87
C TYR A 431 -3.41 -14.69 -0.21
N TYR A 432 -3.92 -15.92 -0.20
CA TYR A 432 -4.85 -16.44 -1.19
C TYR A 432 -5.95 -17.29 -0.53
N VAL A 433 -7.20 -16.98 -0.83
CA VAL A 433 -8.34 -17.88 -0.63
C VAL A 433 -8.82 -18.29 -2.01
N VAL A 434 -8.58 -19.54 -2.40
CA VAL A 434 -8.76 -20.02 -3.77
C VAL A 434 -9.98 -20.92 -3.86
N ASP A 435 -11.04 -20.38 -4.44
CA ASP A 435 -12.33 -21.05 -4.63
C ASP A 435 -12.46 -21.71 -6.01
N ASN A 436 -11.67 -21.26 -6.99
CA ASN A 436 -11.64 -21.83 -8.32
C ASN A 436 -10.26 -21.62 -8.99
N TRP A 437 -10.11 -22.10 -10.22
CA TRP A 437 -8.88 -22.02 -10.99
C TRP A 437 -9.17 -22.19 -12.49
N LEU A 438 -8.39 -21.53 -13.34
CA LEU A 438 -8.43 -21.67 -14.79
C LEU A 438 -7.55 -22.84 -15.28
N SER A 439 -6.57 -23.26 -14.49
CA SER A 439 -5.71 -24.41 -14.83
C SER A 439 -6.51 -25.70 -14.99
N GLN A 440 -5.95 -26.68 -15.71
CA GLN A 440 -6.59 -27.99 -15.86
C GLN A 440 -6.80 -28.69 -14.51
N TYR A 441 -5.88 -28.48 -13.57
CA TYR A 441 -5.89 -29.12 -12.27
C TYR A 441 -6.05 -28.11 -11.15
N ARG A 442 -6.73 -28.54 -10.08
CA ARG A 442 -6.79 -27.83 -8.81
C ARG A 442 -5.38 -27.55 -8.28
N PRO A 443 -5.10 -26.33 -7.79
CA PRO A 443 -3.88 -26.06 -7.05
C PRO A 443 -3.66 -27.08 -5.92
N GLY A 444 -2.47 -27.69 -5.91
CA GLY A 444 -2.15 -28.83 -5.06
C GLY A 444 -0.93 -28.56 -4.20
N ASP A 445 -0.27 -29.63 -3.75
CA ASP A 445 0.87 -29.52 -2.81
C ASP A 445 2.07 -28.72 -3.32
N TRP A 446 2.09 -28.35 -4.60
CA TRP A 446 3.12 -27.51 -5.21
C TRP A 446 2.98 -26.01 -4.86
N VAL A 447 1.85 -25.54 -4.31
CA VAL A 447 1.68 -24.12 -3.95
C VAL A 447 2.50 -23.69 -2.74
N GLY A 448 2.92 -24.61 -1.88
CA GLY A 448 3.62 -24.27 -0.65
C GLY A 448 4.48 -25.38 -0.09
N ASN A 449 5.58 -24.98 0.57
CA ASN A 449 6.52 -25.90 1.19
C ASN A 449 5.98 -26.56 2.47
N LYS A 450 4.87 -26.07 3.04
CA LYS A 450 4.22 -26.65 4.22
C LYS A 450 2.71 -26.79 4.01
N LYS A 451 2.21 -28.01 4.19
CA LYS A 451 0.77 -28.34 4.20
C LYS A 451 0.29 -28.51 5.64
N TYR A 452 -0.72 -27.75 6.05
CA TYR A 452 -1.29 -27.83 7.39
C TYR A 452 -2.37 -28.91 7.52
N GLY A 453 -3.13 -29.14 6.44
CA GLY A 453 -4.19 -30.13 6.41
C GLY A 453 -5.46 -29.60 5.78
N ASP A 454 -6.53 -30.38 5.90
CA ASP A 454 -7.87 -30.02 5.46
C ASP A 454 -8.69 -29.52 6.66
N PHE A 455 -9.43 -28.42 6.45
CA PHE A 455 -10.21 -27.76 7.48
C PHE A 455 -11.56 -27.32 6.91
N GLU A 456 -12.59 -27.35 7.76
CA GLU A 456 -13.87 -26.71 7.46
C GLU A 456 -13.76 -25.21 7.76
N ILE A 457 -13.94 -24.38 6.73
CA ILE A 457 -13.88 -22.90 6.77
C ILE A 457 -15.00 -22.40 5.85
N ASP A 458 -15.76 -21.38 6.25
CA ASP A 458 -16.87 -20.85 5.43
C ASP A 458 -17.84 -21.96 4.96
N GLY A 459 -18.14 -22.91 5.85
CA GLY A 459 -19.04 -24.04 5.58
C GLY A 459 -18.56 -25.02 4.48
N ALA A 460 -17.28 -25.02 4.12
CA ALA A 460 -16.72 -25.94 3.14
C ALA A 460 -15.31 -26.42 3.49
N GLU A 461 -14.87 -27.52 2.88
CA GLU A 461 -13.51 -28.04 3.09
C GLU A 461 -12.47 -27.27 2.25
N TYR A 462 -11.45 -26.75 2.91
CA TYR A 462 -10.26 -26.12 2.33
C TYR A 462 -8.99 -26.83 2.78
N THR A 463 -8.01 -26.94 1.89
CA THR A 463 -6.66 -27.37 2.24
C THR A 463 -5.78 -26.14 2.47
N VAL A 464 -5.15 -26.04 3.64
CA VAL A 464 -4.32 -24.88 4.03
C VAL A 464 -2.83 -25.16 3.79
N TYR A 465 -2.15 -24.21 3.15
CA TYR A 465 -0.72 -24.24 2.88
C TYR A 465 -0.03 -22.95 3.31
N GLU A 466 1.26 -23.06 3.58
CA GLU A 466 2.20 -21.94 3.73
C GLU A 466 3.36 -22.16 2.74
N ASN A 467 3.84 -21.06 2.17
CA ASN A 467 5.06 -21.01 1.40
C ASN A 467 6.01 -19.91 1.92
N THR A 468 7.25 -19.96 1.45
CA THR A 468 8.19 -18.83 1.53
C THR A 468 8.68 -18.55 0.13
N ARG A 469 8.44 -17.35 -0.38
CA ARG A 469 8.77 -16.93 -1.74
C ARG A 469 9.74 -15.76 -1.69
N THR A 470 10.66 -15.74 -2.64
CA THR A 470 11.48 -14.57 -2.94
C THR A 470 11.14 -14.11 -4.36
N GLY A 471 10.71 -12.86 -4.51
CA GLY A 471 10.24 -12.34 -5.80
C GLY A 471 9.70 -10.92 -5.70
N PRO A 472 8.97 -10.47 -6.73
CA PRO A 472 8.21 -9.20 -6.68
C PRO A 472 7.22 -9.21 -5.52
N SER A 473 7.07 -8.06 -4.87
CA SER A 473 6.15 -7.84 -3.75
C SER A 473 5.69 -6.39 -3.68
N ILE A 474 4.74 -6.10 -2.79
CA ILE A 474 4.31 -4.73 -2.49
C ILE A 474 5.41 -3.86 -1.84
N ASP A 475 6.51 -4.47 -1.38
CA ASP A 475 7.66 -3.80 -0.78
C ASP A 475 8.90 -3.80 -1.70
N GLY A 476 8.71 -4.14 -2.98
CA GLY A 476 9.75 -4.12 -4.00
C GLY A 476 10.11 -5.50 -4.54
N ASP A 477 11.12 -5.50 -5.41
CA ASP A 477 11.58 -6.70 -6.10
C ASP A 477 12.57 -7.51 -5.25
N ASN A 478 12.53 -8.84 -5.42
CA ASN A 478 13.43 -9.78 -4.75
C ASN A 478 13.34 -9.76 -3.20
N VAL A 479 12.16 -9.43 -2.67
CA VAL A 479 11.86 -9.48 -1.23
C VAL A 479 11.45 -10.91 -0.87
N THR A 480 11.84 -11.36 0.33
CA THR A 480 11.42 -12.66 0.85
C THR A 480 10.23 -12.49 1.78
N PHE A 481 9.13 -13.15 1.48
CA PHE A 481 7.86 -13.06 2.20
C PHE A 481 7.20 -14.42 2.34
N LYS A 482 6.24 -14.49 3.25
CA LYS A 482 5.39 -15.67 3.41
C LYS A 482 4.24 -15.61 2.43
N GLN A 483 3.79 -16.79 1.98
CA GLN A 483 2.51 -16.90 1.28
C GLN A 483 1.58 -17.82 2.05
N TYR A 484 0.32 -17.42 2.25
CA TYR A 484 -0.70 -18.24 2.90
C TYR A 484 -1.80 -18.61 1.90
N PHE A 485 -2.21 -19.87 1.91
CA PHE A 485 -3.22 -20.37 0.98
C PHE A 485 -4.31 -21.13 1.73
N SER A 486 -5.56 -20.86 1.39
CA SER A 486 -6.70 -21.76 1.60
C SER A 486 -7.21 -22.20 0.24
N ILE A 487 -7.04 -23.47 -0.14
CA ILE A 487 -7.50 -23.98 -1.45
C ILE A 487 -8.77 -24.81 -1.26
N ARG A 488 -9.90 -24.37 -1.80
CA ARG A 488 -11.20 -25.08 -1.69
C ARG A 488 -11.10 -26.45 -2.35
N LYS A 489 -11.62 -27.51 -1.71
CA LYS A 489 -11.58 -28.87 -2.29
C LYS A 489 -12.44 -28.99 -3.54
N GLU A 490 -13.66 -28.48 -3.45
CA GLU A 490 -14.63 -28.48 -4.54
C GLU A 490 -14.78 -27.05 -5.08
N ALA A 491 -14.58 -26.88 -6.37
CA ALA A 491 -14.59 -25.57 -7.00
C ALA A 491 -15.95 -24.86 -6.83
N ARG A 492 -15.91 -23.57 -6.52
CA ARG A 492 -17.08 -22.67 -6.45
C ARG A 492 -16.92 -21.59 -7.51
N ASP A 493 -17.88 -21.47 -8.41
CA ASP A 493 -17.91 -20.45 -9.47
C ASP A 493 -18.81 -19.26 -9.09
N CYS A 494 -19.69 -19.40 -8.10
CA CYS A 494 -20.42 -18.29 -7.54
C CYS A 494 -20.70 -18.50 -6.04
N GLY A 495 -20.58 -17.42 -5.25
CA GLY A 495 -20.99 -17.38 -3.86
C GLY A 495 -20.29 -16.28 -3.07
N THR A 496 -20.55 -16.26 -1.77
CA THR A 496 -19.88 -15.39 -0.81
C THR A 496 -18.74 -16.14 -0.13
N ILE A 497 -17.56 -15.53 -0.07
CA ILE A 497 -16.41 -15.96 0.73
C ILE A 497 -16.41 -15.13 2.02
N ASP A 498 -16.51 -15.80 3.17
CA ASP A 498 -16.19 -15.19 4.47
C ASP A 498 -14.66 -15.11 4.62
N ILE A 499 -14.08 -13.96 4.26
CA ILE A 499 -12.62 -13.78 4.23
C ILE A 499 -12.05 -13.85 5.64
N THR A 500 -12.73 -13.23 6.61
CA THR A 500 -12.27 -13.21 8.00
C THR A 500 -12.24 -14.62 8.60
N ALA A 501 -13.17 -15.52 8.25
CA ALA A 501 -13.11 -16.92 8.69
C ALA A 501 -11.82 -17.64 8.26
N HIS A 502 -11.29 -17.33 7.08
CA HIS A 502 -9.99 -17.85 6.65
C HIS A 502 -8.84 -17.27 7.46
N PHE A 503 -8.87 -15.96 7.73
CA PHE A 503 -7.85 -15.28 8.52
C PHE A 503 -7.78 -15.81 9.94
N GLU A 504 -8.93 -15.98 10.59
CA GLU A 504 -9.03 -16.59 11.93
C GLU A 504 -8.49 -18.02 11.92
N LYS A 505 -8.83 -18.81 10.89
CA LYS A 505 -8.31 -20.17 10.79
C LYS A 505 -6.79 -20.22 10.61
N TRP A 506 -6.23 -19.29 9.83
CA TRP A 506 -4.79 -19.16 9.65
C TRP A 506 -4.09 -18.79 10.96
N GLU A 507 -4.64 -17.84 11.71
CA GLU A 507 -4.10 -17.46 13.02
C GLU A 507 -4.12 -18.61 14.03
N GLU A 508 -5.17 -19.44 14.06
CA GLU A 508 -5.20 -20.67 14.88
C GLU A 508 -4.05 -21.63 14.58
N LEU A 509 -3.58 -21.64 13.32
CA LEU A 509 -2.46 -22.46 12.85
C LEU A 509 -1.10 -21.78 13.03
N GLY A 510 -1.07 -20.55 13.56
CA GLY A 510 0.14 -19.74 13.75
C GLY A 510 0.58 -18.97 12.50
N LEU A 511 -0.27 -18.87 11.49
CA LEU A 511 -0.04 -18.07 10.28
C LEU A 511 -0.53 -16.64 10.54
N VAL A 512 0.34 -15.82 11.13
CA VAL A 512 0.00 -14.46 11.56
C VAL A 512 -0.08 -13.51 10.37
N LEU A 513 -1.23 -12.87 10.21
CA LEU A 513 -1.41 -11.76 9.27
C LEU A 513 -1.03 -10.43 9.93
N GLY A 514 -0.47 -9.53 9.13
CA GLY A 514 -0.08 -8.20 9.57
C GLY A 514 -1.18 -7.15 9.37
N LYS A 515 -0.75 -5.90 9.21
CA LYS A 515 -1.59 -4.77 8.81
C LYS A 515 -2.00 -4.94 7.35
N MET A 516 -3.28 -4.87 7.05
CA MET A 516 -3.85 -5.19 5.75
C MET A 516 -3.44 -4.15 4.70
N HIS A 517 -2.94 -4.60 3.56
CA HIS A 517 -2.68 -3.76 2.39
C HIS A 517 -3.85 -3.80 1.40
N GLU A 518 -4.43 -4.97 1.16
CA GLU A 518 -5.59 -5.10 0.28
C GLU A 518 -6.38 -6.38 0.57
N ALA A 519 -7.61 -6.44 0.09
CA ALA A 519 -8.43 -7.65 -0.01
C ALA A 519 -9.28 -7.55 -1.29
N LYS A 520 -8.95 -8.33 -2.32
CA LYS A 520 -9.56 -8.23 -3.65
C LYS A 520 -10.00 -9.57 -4.20
N VAL A 521 -11.09 -9.57 -4.97
CA VAL A 521 -11.40 -10.69 -5.86
C VAL A 521 -10.33 -10.74 -6.95
N LEU A 522 -9.76 -11.92 -7.19
CA LEU A 522 -8.61 -12.15 -8.07
C LEU A 522 -8.96 -13.12 -9.20
N GLY A 523 -8.48 -12.78 -10.40
CA GLY A 523 -8.17 -13.72 -11.46
C GLY A 523 -6.68 -13.79 -11.75
N GLU A 524 -6.02 -14.87 -11.36
CA GLU A 524 -4.60 -15.13 -11.69
C GLU A 524 -4.46 -16.30 -12.67
N ALA A 525 -3.60 -16.15 -13.67
CA ALA A 525 -3.24 -17.19 -14.62
C ALA A 525 -1.77 -17.06 -15.02
N GLY A 526 -1.05 -18.18 -14.99
CA GLY A 526 0.34 -18.18 -15.39
C GLY A 526 0.81 -19.48 -16.03
N SER A 527 1.99 -19.41 -16.63
CA SER A 527 2.69 -20.51 -17.27
C SER A 527 4.17 -20.50 -16.93
N ILE A 528 4.72 -21.69 -16.65
CA ILE A 528 6.16 -21.89 -16.53
C ILE A 528 6.83 -22.12 -17.90
N HIS A 529 6.04 -22.18 -18.98
CA HIS A 529 6.43 -22.40 -20.37
C HIS A 529 6.21 -21.15 -21.22
N ASP A 530 5.77 -21.24 -22.48
CA ASP A 530 5.82 -20.14 -23.45
C ASP A 530 4.81 -19.00 -23.20
N GLY A 531 3.94 -19.16 -22.19
CA GLY A 531 2.95 -18.16 -21.78
C GLY A 531 1.52 -18.67 -21.93
N THR A 532 0.62 -18.17 -21.09
CA THR A 532 -0.81 -18.48 -21.08
C THR A 532 -1.61 -17.47 -21.89
N SER A 533 -2.73 -17.89 -22.46
CA SER A 533 -3.66 -17.00 -23.16
C SER A 533 -5.11 -17.36 -22.86
N GLY A 534 -5.97 -16.35 -22.74
CA GLY A 534 -7.39 -16.55 -22.57
C GLY A 534 -8.11 -15.37 -21.95
N THR A 535 -9.37 -15.61 -21.61
CA THR A 535 -10.20 -14.65 -20.90
C THR A 535 -10.91 -15.28 -19.71
N ALA A 536 -11.22 -14.45 -18.72
CA ALA A 536 -12.05 -14.81 -17.58
C ALA A 536 -12.95 -13.63 -17.24
N ASP A 537 -14.19 -13.92 -16.92
CA ASP A 537 -15.18 -12.89 -16.66
C ASP A 537 -15.73 -12.99 -15.24
N PHE A 538 -15.81 -11.84 -14.56
CA PHE A 538 -16.34 -11.70 -13.22
C PHE A 538 -17.52 -10.74 -13.24
N PRO A 539 -18.72 -11.19 -13.68
CA PRO A 539 -19.91 -10.34 -13.74
C PRO A 539 -20.42 -9.91 -12.36
N TYR A 540 -19.84 -10.45 -11.28
CA TYR A 540 -20.06 -9.97 -9.93
C TYR A 540 -18.77 -10.14 -9.12
N ALA A 541 -18.30 -9.06 -8.49
CA ALA A 541 -17.16 -9.09 -7.59
C ALA A 541 -17.27 -7.90 -6.62
N LYS A 542 -17.66 -8.17 -5.38
CA LYS A 542 -17.86 -7.13 -4.35
C LYS A 542 -17.23 -7.56 -3.06
N VAL A 543 -16.20 -6.83 -2.63
CA VAL A 543 -15.56 -7.01 -1.33
C VAL A 543 -16.08 -5.92 -0.40
N TYR A 544 -16.54 -6.31 0.80
CA TYR A 544 -17.17 -5.39 1.73
C TYR A 544 -16.92 -5.79 3.18
N ILE A 545 -17.05 -4.80 4.07
CA ILE A 545 -16.94 -4.97 5.52
C ILE A 545 -18.35 -4.93 6.10
N LYS A 546 -18.69 -5.88 6.96
CA LYS A 546 -19.93 -5.89 7.75
C LYS A 546 -19.58 -6.10 9.23
N ASP A 547 -20.49 -5.68 10.11
CA ASP A 547 -20.45 -6.15 11.49
C ASP A 547 -20.59 -7.67 11.47
N ALA A 548 -19.74 -8.37 12.25
CA ALA A 548 -19.78 -9.82 12.32
C ALA A 548 -21.23 -10.29 12.61
N PRO A 549 -21.72 -11.35 11.95
CA PRO A 549 -22.96 -11.99 12.34
C PRO A 549 -22.87 -12.28 13.82
N VAL A 550 -23.80 -11.73 14.61
CA VAL A 550 -23.91 -12.08 16.03
C VAL A 550 -24.19 -13.58 16.02
N GLU A 551 -23.21 -14.40 16.44
CA GLU A 551 -23.49 -15.80 16.73
C GLU A 551 -24.72 -15.81 17.64
N GLU A 552 -25.83 -16.40 17.18
CA GLU A 552 -26.99 -16.61 18.04
C GLU A 552 -26.53 -17.48 19.19
N VAL A 553 -26.18 -16.85 20.31
CA VAL A 553 -26.02 -17.53 21.58
C VAL A 553 -27.35 -18.27 21.78
N PRO A 554 -27.37 -19.61 21.84
CA PRO A 554 -28.62 -20.32 22.05
C PRO A 554 -29.24 -19.75 23.30
N GLN A 555 -30.44 -19.16 23.16
CA GLN A 555 -31.16 -18.61 24.29
C GLN A 555 -31.18 -19.67 25.39
N PRO A 556 -30.87 -19.31 26.65
CA PRO A 556 -30.96 -20.25 27.74
C PRO A 556 -32.41 -20.76 27.76
N THR A 557 -32.57 -22.07 27.55
CA THR A 557 -33.87 -22.72 27.57
C THR A 557 -34.54 -22.35 28.88
N GLU A 558 -35.64 -21.58 28.81
CA GLU A 558 -36.44 -21.26 29.98
C GLU A 558 -36.82 -22.57 30.66
N THR A 559 -36.28 -22.77 31.85
CA THR A 559 -36.68 -23.88 32.71
C THR A 559 -38.08 -23.53 33.18
N VAL A 560 -39.08 -24.17 32.57
CA VAL A 560 -40.48 -24.07 33.00
C VAL A 560 -40.55 -24.55 34.45
N ALA A 561 -40.67 -23.60 35.37
CA ALA A 561 -40.95 -23.88 36.77
C ALA A 561 -42.39 -24.41 36.87
N GLU A 562 -42.50 -25.67 37.24
CA GLU A 562 -43.75 -26.36 37.54
C GLU A 562 -44.46 -25.66 38.71
N THR A 563 -45.62 -25.08 38.43
CA THR A 563 -46.51 -24.45 39.41
C THR A 563 -47.13 -25.53 40.30
N THR A 564 -46.64 -25.64 41.54
CA THR A 564 -47.30 -26.40 42.59
C THR A 564 -48.24 -25.49 43.39
N GLU A 565 -49.52 -25.86 43.43
CA GLU A 565 -50.57 -25.21 44.20
C GLU A 565 -50.26 -25.18 45.70
N ILE A 566 -50.51 -24.02 46.32
CA ILE A 566 -50.42 -23.83 47.78
C ILE A 566 -51.79 -24.16 48.39
N VAL A 567 -51.84 -25.14 49.29
CA VAL A 567 -52.94 -25.37 50.24
C VAL A 567 -52.54 -24.85 51.62
N GLU A 568 -53.43 -24.07 52.24
CA GLU A 568 -53.22 -23.33 53.48
C GLU A 568 -53.00 -24.17 54.76
N GLN A 569 -52.00 -23.75 55.55
CA GLN A 569 -51.90 -23.54 57.03
C GLN A 569 -52.66 -24.44 58.05
N PRO A 570 -52.14 -24.69 59.30
CA PRO A 570 -51.70 -23.60 60.19
C PRO A 570 -50.59 -23.85 61.26
N THR A 571 -49.96 -22.73 61.65
CA THR A 571 -49.43 -22.27 62.96
C THR A 571 -48.72 -23.21 63.96
N GLU A 572 -47.51 -22.82 64.40
CA GLU A 572 -47.15 -22.32 65.75
C GLU A 572 -45.60 -22.17 65.84
N VAL A 573 -45.02 -20.99 66.10
CA VAL A 573 -44.64 -20.37 67.41
C VAL A 573 -43.11 -20.24 67.53
N ALA A 574 -42.70 -18.97 67.62
CA ALA A 574 -41.58 -18.35 68.35
C ALA A 574 -40.29 -19.15 68.63
N THR A 575 -39.13 -18.55 68.36
CA THR A 575 -38.45 -17.63 69.31
C THR A 575 -37.29 -16.88 68.64
N GLU A 576 -36.97 -15.76 69.28
CA GLU A 576 -36.13 -14.61 68.93
C GLU A 576 -34.58 -14.84 68.91
N PRO A 577 -33.79 -13.80 68.55
CA PRO A 577 -32.46 -13.88 67.93
C PRO A 577 -31.30 -13.67 68.94
N VAL A 578 -30.08 -13.39 68.46
CA VAL A 578 -28.99 -12.53 69.04
C VAL A 578 -27.61 -13.05 68.55
N GLU A 579 -26.95 -12.35 67.60
CA GLU A 579 -25.83 -11.37 67.70
C GLU A 579 -24.39 -11.98 67.72
N VAL A 580 -23.51 -11.63 66.75
CA VAL A 580 -22.34 -10.69 66.77
C VAL A 580 -21.22 -11.16 67.75
N ASP A 581 -19.90 -11.23 67.50
CA ASP A 581 -18.90 -10.50 66.69
C ASP A 581 -17.57 -11.33 66.67
N PRO A 582 -16.55 -10.98 65.85
CA PRO A 582 -15.24 -11.63 65.77
C PRO A 582 -14.19 -10.93 66.66
N SER A 583 -13.20 -11.69 67.14
CA SER A 583 -11.79 -11.26 67.22
C SER A 583 -10.93 -12.37 67.84
N ASP A 584 -9.62 -12.22 67.62
CA ASP A 584 -8.47 -12.75 68.39
C ASP A 584 -7.65 -13.86 67.70
N PHE A 585 -6.31 -13.83 67.61
CA PHE A 585 -5.27 -12.91 68.10
C PHE A 585 -3.93 -13.21 67.38
N CYS A 586 -2.97 -12.29 67.51
CA CYS A 586 -1.60 -12.29 66.98
C CYS A 586 -0.65 -13.41 67.49
N SER A 587 0.41 -13.73 66.72
CA SER A 587 1.80 -13.26 66.93
C SER A 587 2.92 -14.23 66.49
N ALA A 588 3.89 -13.65 65.77
CA ALA A 588 5.31 -13.96 65.51
C ALA A 588 6.04 -15.11 66.26
N LYS A 589 6.97 -15.82 65.56
CA LYS A 589 8.42 -15.53 65.55
C LYS A 589 9.29 -16.56 64.80
N ASP A 590 10.37 -16.02 64.27
CA ASP A 590 11.60 -16.56 63.66
C ASP A 590 12.13 -17.91 64.16
N HIS A 591 12.82 -18.65 63.25
CA HIS A 591 14.14 -19.23 63.51
C HIS A 591 14.86 -19.71 62.21
N THR A 592 16.01 -19.08 61.91
CA THR A 592 17.34 -19.63 61.50
C THR A 592 17.35 -20.94 60.68
N GLY A 593 17.95 -21.09 59.48
CA GLY A 593 19.23 -20.58 58.99
C GLY A 593 20.30 -21.68 59.09
N GLU A 594 20.70 -22.31 57.96
CA GLU A 594 22.08 -22.78 57.71
C GLU A 594 22.27 -23.29 56.27
N SER A 595 23.45 -23.03 55.74
CA SER A 595 23.92 -23.24 54.37
C SER A 595 25.13 -24.19 54.34
N VAL A 596 25.57 -24.51 53.11
CA VAL A 596 26.91 -24.96 52.69
C VAL A 596 27.14 -26.48 52.57
N LYS A 597 27.37 -26.95 51.33
CA LYS A 597 28.70 -27.42 50.88
C LYS A 597 28.77 -27.70 49.37
N GLU A 598 29.64 -26.95 48.70
CA GLU A 598 30.34 -27.33 47.47
C GLU A 598 31.20 -28.58 47.69
N THR A 599 31.42 -29.33 46.60
CA THR A 599 32.76 -29.83 46.26
C THR A 599 32.94 -29.86 44.74
N SER A 600 33.87 -29.05 44.26
CA SER A 600 34.58 -29.25 43.00
C SER A 600 35.80 -30.15 43.22
N ASN A 601 36.22 -30.89 42.20
CA ASN A 601 37.64 -31.22 42.00
C ASN A 601 37.93 -31.57 40.53
N LYS A 602 38.87 -30.81 39.96
CA LYS A 602 39.61 -31.06 38.71
C LYS A 602 40.79 -32.02 38.96
N VAL A 603 41.34 -32.60 37.88
CA VAL A 603 42.74 -32.47 37.38
C VAL A 603 43.29 -33.78 36.77
N GLY A 604 43.88 -33.64 35.57
CA GLY A 604 45.06 -34.39 35.05
C GLY A 604 44.74 -35.51 34.04
N ALA A 605 44.90 -35.40 32.71
CA ALA A 605 46.00 -34.99 31.82
C ALA A 605 47.02 -36.10 31.45
N ILE A 606 47.42 -36.05 30.16
CA ILE A 606 48.65 -36.53 29.47
C ILE A 606 48.57 -37.85 28.69
N GLY A 607 48.95 -37.79 27.40
CA GLY A 607 49.45 -38.94 26.62
C GLY A 607 49.47 -38.79 25.08
N ASP A 608 50.35 -37.94 24.55
CA ASP A 608 50.79 -37.87 23.14
C ASP A 608 51.34 -39.19 22.56
N ILE A 609 51.12 -39.45 21.26
CA ILE A 609 52.08 -39.89 20.19
C ILE A 609 51.30 -39.82 18.85
N GLY A 610 51.67 -39.17 17.74
CA GLY A 610 52.93 -38.65 17.22
C GLY A 610 53.48 -39.59 16.12
N TYR A 611 53.23 -39.31 14.82
CA TYR A 611 54.14 -39.65 13.70
C TYR A 611 53.90 -38.74 12.49
N GLU A 612 55.02 -38.29 11.93
CA GLU A 612 55.22 -37.27 10.91
C GLU A 612 55.89 -37.91 9.66
N LEU A 613 55.67 -37.27 8.51
CA LEU A 613 56.53 -37.19 7.30
C LEU A 613 56.70 -38.41 6.39
N TRP A 614 56.32 -38.25 5.12
CA TRP A 614 57.27 -38.12 4.00
C TRP A 614 56.64 -37.46 2.76
N SER A 615 57.41 -36.54 2.19
CA SER A 615 57.32 -35.86 0.91
C SER A 615 57.55 -36.79 -0.28
N ASP A 616 56.97 -36.50 -1.46
CA ASP A 616 57.80 -36.20 -2.64
C ASP A 616 57.03 -35.50 -3.78
N SER A 617 57.83 -34.76 -4.53
CA SER A 617 57.61 -33.89 -5.68
C SER A 617 57.54 -34.65 -7.02
N GLY A 618 57.04 -34.02 -8.09
CA GLY A 618 57.15 -34.58 -9.44
C GLY A 618 56.33 -33.90 -10.55
N ASP A 619 56.90 -32.84 -11.10
CA ASP A 619 56.60 -32.17 -12.37
C ASP A 619 56.76 -33.11 -13.59
N ASN A 620 55.88 -33.06 -14.62
CA ASN A 620 56.32 -32.94 -16.02
C ASN A 620 55.21 -32.76 -17.07
N SER A 621 55.63 -32.04 -18.11
CA SER A 621 54.99 -31.58 -19.34
C SER A 621 54.79 -32.61 -20.48
N ALA A 622 53.99 -32.16 -21.47
CA ALA A 622 54.02 -32.42 -22.93
C ALA A 622 53.50 -33.74 -23.53
N THR A 623 52.45 -33.63 -24.35
CA THR A 623 52.49 -33.71 -25.84
C THR A 623 51.30 -33.00 -26.46
#